data_AF-A0AAW1Y7G0-F1
#
_entry.id   AF-A0AAW1Y7G0-F1
#
_cell.length_a   1.000
_cell.length_b   1.000
_cell.length_c   1.000
_cell.angle_alpha   90.00
_cell.angle_beta   90.00
_cell.angle_gamma   90.00
#
_symmetry.space_group_name_H-M   'P 1'
#
loop_
_entity.id
_entity.type
_entity.pdbx_description
1 polymer ?
#
loop_
_entity_poly.entity_id
_entity_poly.type
_entity_poly.pdbx_seq_one_letter_code
_entity_poly.pdbx_strand_id
1 'polypeptide(L)'
;MNQANKSRAIDAGIIPPLLHLLEDKNLGMTDEALSILLLLASHPEGRNEIGRLSFIETLVGIIKSGTPKNKECATSVLLALGLNNSSFTLAALQYGVYEHLVEVARCGTNRAQRKANSLLQHMSKCEHIP
;
A
#
# COMPACT_ATOMS: atom_id res chain seq x y z
N MET A 1 9.73 -12.05 -9.65
CA MET A 1 8.91 -13.25 -9.36
C MET A 1 7.92 -13.42 -10.49
N ASN A 2 7.95 -14.56 -11.19
CA ASN A 2 6.95 -14.89 -12.21
C ASN A 2 5.59 -15.17 -11.56
N GLN A 3 4.51 -15.23 -12.33
CA GLN A 3 3.15 -15.41 -11.78
C GLN A 3 3.01 -16.74 -11.02
N ALA A 4 3.59 -17.83 -11.54
CA ALA A 4 3.58 -19.14 -10.89
C ALA A 4 4.23 -19.11 -9.50
N ASN A 5 5.35 -18.42 -9.32
CA ASN A 5 6.00 -18.31 -8.02
C ASN A 5 5.15 -17.49 -7.04
N LYS A 6 4.44 -16.45 -7.52
CA LYS A 6 3.53 -15.65 -6.67
C LYS A 6 2.39 -16.51 -6.13
N SER A 7 1.70 -17.23 -7.00
CA SER A 7 0.63 -18.16 -6.61
C SER A 7 1.14 -19.18 -5.59
N ARG A 8 2.26 -19.86 -5.85
CA ARG A 8 2.86 -20.80 -4.89
C ARG A 8 3.18 -20.19 -3.52
N ALA A 9 3.62 -18.93 -3.48
CA ALA A 9 3.92 -18.25 -2.22
C ALA A 9 2.64 -17.86 -1.46
N ILE A 10 1.59 -17.46 -2.18
CA ILE A 10 0.27 -17.18 -1.62
C ILE A 10 -0.32 -18.48 -1.04
N ASP A 11 -0.33 -19.55 -1.81
CA ASP A 11 -0.81 -20.88 -1.39
C ASP A 11 -0.06 -21.43 -0.18
N ALA A 12 1.23 -21.08 -0.05
CA ALA A 12 2.05 -21.43 1.11
C ALA A 12 1.78 -20.55 2.35
N GLY A 13 0.85 -19.60 2.29
CA GLY A 13 0.43 -18.77 3.42
C GLY A 13 1.42 -17.67 3.80
N ILE A 14 2.12 -17.07 2.82
CA ILE A 14 3.13 -16.03 3.11
C ILE A 14 2.53 -14.70 3.63
N ILE A 15 1.25 -14.41 3.35
CA ILE A 15 0.64 -13.10 3.61
C ILE A 15 0.49 -12.81 5.11
N PRO A 16 -0.08 -13.68 5.97
CA PRO A 16 -0.22 -13.38 7.40
C PRO A 16 1.11 -13.06 8.11
N PRO A 17 2.21 -13.80 7.89
CA PRO A 17 3.52 -13.42 8.42
C PRO A 17 3.98 -12.03 7.96
N LEU A 18 3.79 -11.67 6.69
CA LEU A 18 4.16 -10.35 6.17
C LEU A 18 3.35 -9.22 6.82
N LEU A 19 2.07 -9.44 7.12
CA LEU A 19 1.25 -8.47 7.83
C LEU A 19 1.71 -8.31 9.28
N HIS A 20 2.06 -9.41 9.95
CA HIS A 20 2.61 -9.37 11.30
C HIS A 20 3.92 -8.56 11.40
N LEU A 21 4.80 -8.67 10.38
CA LEU A 21 6.03 -7.86 10.31
C LEU A 21 5.76 -6.35 10.23
N LEU A 22 4.57 -5.91 9.81
CA LEU A 22 4.19 -4.50 9.78
C LEU A 22 3.61 -4.02 11.11
N GLU A 23 3.06 -4.92 11.91
CA GLU A 23 2.53 -4.64 13.24
C GLU A 23 3.67 -4.54 14.28
N ASP A 24 4.67 -5.43 14.20
CA ASP A 24 5.83 -5.39 15.09
C ASP A 24 6.99 -4.57 14.51
N LYS A 25 6.99 -3.27 14.84
CA LYS A 25 8.03 -2.32 14.42
C LYS A 25 9.42 -2.66 14.95
N ASN A 26 9.56 -3.51 15.98
CA ASN A 26 10.86 -3.86 16.54
C ASN A 26 11.66 -4.80 15.63
N LEU A 27 10.99 -5.47 14.69
CA LEU A 27 11.64 -6.41 13.76
C LEU A 27 12.42 -5.68 12.67
N GLY A 28 12.15 -4.39 12.42
CA GLY A 28 12.87 -3.60 11.42
C GLY A 28 12.68 -4.06 9.98
N MET A 29 11.66 -4.88 9.69
CA MET A 29 11.42 -5.49 8.37
C MET A 29 10.30 -4.81 7.56
N THR A 30 9.91 -3.58 7.93
CA THR A 30 8.77 -2.89 7.31
C THR A 30 8.96 -2.70 5.81
N ASP A 31 10.17 -2.36 5.35
CA ASP A 31 10.43 -2.12 3.94
C ASP A 31 10.37 -3.40 3.10
N GLU A 32 10.96 -4.48 3.62
CA GLU A 32 10.99 -5.81 3.02
C GLU A 32 9.57 -6.36 2.92
N ALA A 33 8.80 -6.27 4.02
CA ALA A 33 7.41 -6.71 4.06
C ALA A 33 6.55 -5.95 3.05
N LEU A 34 6.63 -4.61 3.01
CA LEU A 34 5.92 -3.80 2.01
C LEU A 34 6.33 -4.12 0.58
N SER A 35 7.61 -4.41 0.34
CA SER A 35 8.13 -4.73 -1.00
C SER A 35 7.59 -6.07 -1.50
N ILE A 36 7.50 -7.07 -0.62
CA ILE A 36 6.91 -8.38 -0.96
C ILE A 36 5.39 -8.24 -1.13
N LEU A 37 4.70 -7.54 -0.23
CA LEU A 37 3.26 -7.30 -0.35
C LEU A 37 2.90 -6.56 -1.64
N LEU A 38 3.70 -5.58 -2.08
CA LEU A 38 3.53 -4.91 -3.36
C LEU A 38 3.63 -5.88 -4.54
N LEU A 39 4.59 -6.80 -4.48
CA LEU A 39 4.76 -7.82 -5.51
C LEU A 39 3.56 -8.78 -5.56
N LEU A 40 3.05 -9.19 -4.40
CA LEU A 40 1.88 -10.06 -4.29
C LEU A 40 0.58 -9.35 -4.69
N ALA A 41 0.43 -8.06 -4.41
CA ALA A 41 -0.71 -7.24 -4.85
C ALA A 41 -0.80 -7.07 -6.39
N SER A 42 0.22 -7.47 -7.15
CA SER A 42 0.11 -7.58 -8.61
C SER A 42 -0.61 -8.87 -9.07
N HIS A 43 -0.79 -9.86 -8.19
CA HIS A 43 -1.54 -11.08 -8.43
C HIS A 43 -3.00 -10.92 -7.92
N PRO A 44 -4.03 -11.39 -8.65
CA PRO A 44 -5.43 -11.29 -8.21
C PRO A 44 -5.69 -11.91 -6.84
N GLU A 45 -5.23 -13.15 -6.60
CA GLU A 45 -5.36 -13.83 -5.30
C GLU A 45 -4.66 -13.06 -4.18
N GLY A 46 -3.44 -12.57 -4.46
CA GLY A 46 -2.68 -11.77 -3.49
C GLY A 46 -3.42 -10.48 -3.13
N ARG A 47 -4.04 -9.79 -4.11
CA ARG A 47 -4.89 -8.62 -3.82
C ARG A 47 -6.08 -8.99 -2.95
N ASN A 48 -6.74 -10.11 -3.22
CA ASN A 48 -7.90 -10.54 -2.46
C ASN A 48 -7.54 -10.84 -1.01
N GLU A 49 -6.43 -11.53 -0.77
CA GLU A 49 -6.00 -11.85 0.58
C GLU A 49 -5.50 -10.62 1.37
N ILE A 50 -4.77 -9.73 0.71
CA ILE A 50 -4.19 -8.51 1.30
C ILE A 50 -5.27 -7.43 1.53
N GLY A 51 -6.22 -7.28 0.61
CA GLY A 51 -7.17 -6.18 0.56
C GLY A 51 -8.23 -6.23 1.67
N ARG A 52 -7.89 -5.72 2.85
CA ARG A 52 -8.76 -5.63 4.02
C ARG A 52 -8.68 -4.24 4.65
N LEU A 53 -9.78 -3.76 5.25
CA LEU A 53 -9.83 -2.42 5.85
C LEU A 53 -8.74 -2.20 6.92
N SER A 54 -8.50 -3.19 7.78
CA SER A 54 -7.43 -3.13 8.80
C SER A 54 -6.04 -2.97 8.18
N PHE A 55 -5.80 -3.57 7.02
CA PHE A 55 -4.53 -3.40 6.32
C PHE A 55 -4.44 -2.02 5.65
N ILE A 56 -5.54 -1.48 5.11
CA ILE A 56 -5.57 -0.10 4.62
C ILE A 56 -5.24 0.88 5.74
N GLU A 57 -5.83 0.71 6.93
CA GLU A 57 -5.50 1.51 8.11
C GLU A 57 -4.01 1.44 8.46
N THR A 58 -3.43 0.24 8.44
CA THR A 58 -2.00 0.02 8.67
C THR A 58 -1.13 0.76 7.65
N LEU A 59 -1.47 0.68 6.36
CA LEU A 59 -0.78 1.42 5.30
C LEU A 59 -0.86 2.93 5.52
N VAL A 60 -2.03 3.45 5.91
CA VAL A 60 -2.21 4.87 6.21
C VAL A 60 -1.34 5.28 7.40
N GLY A 61 -1.29 4.50 8.48
CA GLY A 61 -0.38 4.75 9.61
C GLY A 61 1.08 4.84 9.18
N ILE A 62 1.52 3.95 8.29
CA ILE A 62 2.89 3.97 7.75
C ILE A 62 3.13 5.20 6.86
N ILE A 63 2.17 5.60 6.02
CA ILE A 63 2.27 6.82 5.19
C ILE A 63 2.36 8.07 6.07
N LYS A 64 1.69 8.09 7.21
CA LYS A 64 1.72 9.21 8.15
C LYS A 64 3.08 9.35 8.83
N SER A 65 3.54 8.30 9.51
CA SER A 65 4.67 8.37 10.45
C SER A 65 5.92 7.59 10.04
N GLY A 66 5.91 6.90 8.90
CA GLY A 66 7.03 6.08 8.45
C GLY A 66 8.22 6.89 7.95
N THR A 67 9.36 6.22 7.77
CA THR A 67 10.51 6.80 7.07
C THR A 67 10.15 7.15 5.62
N PRO A 68 10.92 8.02 4.92
CA PRO A 68 10.66 8.33 3.52
C PRO A 68 10.50 7.09 2.62
N LYS A 69 11.30 6.04 2.88
CA LYS A 69 11.21 4.76 2.17
C LYS A 69 9.93 3.99 2.53
N ASN A 70 9.57 3.91 3.82
CA ASN A 70 8.31 3.29 4.23
C ASN A 70 7.11 4.00 3.59
N LYS A 71 7.07 5.34 3.59
CA LYS A 71 5.99 6.14 2.99
C LYS A 71 5.87 5.85 1.49
N GLU A 72 6.98 5.81 0.76
CA GLU A 72 6.98 5.45 -0.66
C GLU A 72 6.43 4.03 -0.89
N CYS A 73 6.93 3.04 -0.14
CA CYS A 73 6.54 1.64 -0.28
C CYS A 73 5.06 1.44 0.06
N ALA A 74 4.57 2.00 1.18
CA ALA A 74 3.18 1.92 1.59
C ALA A 74 2.23 2.61 0.58
N THR A 75 2.62 3.78 0.05
CA THR A 75 1.88 4.45 -1.03
C THR A 75 1.78 3.57 -2.28
N SER A 76 2.83 2.80 -2.58
CA SER A 76 2.84 1.88 -3.72
C SER A 76 1.84 0.74 -3.55
N VAL A 77 1.81 0.14 -2.36
CA VAL A 77 0.88 -0.95 -2.04
C VAL A 77 -0.55 -0.43 -2.08
N LEU A 78 -0.81 0.72 -1.45
CA LEU A 78 -2.14 1.34 -1.47
C LEU A 78 -2.60 1.67 -2.89
N LEU A 79 -1.70 2.20 -3.75
CA LEU A 79 -2.01 2.42 -5.16
C LEU A 79 -2.35 1.10 -5.88
N ALA A 80 -1.58 0.05 -5.69
CA ALA A 80 -1.83 -1.25 -6.32
C ALA A 80 -3.18 -1.85 -5.93
N LEU A 81 -3.56 -1.75 -4.66
CA LEU A 81 -4.88 -2.19 -4.18
C LEU A 81 -6.00 -1.28 -4.69
N GLY A 82 -5.81 0.03 -4.55
CA GLY A 82 -6.80 1.05 -4.89
C GLY A 82 -7.19 1.07 -6.36
N LEU A 83 -6.22 0.94 -7.27
CA LEU A 83 -6.50 0.87 -8.71
C LEU A 83 -7.38 -0.32 -9.11
N ASN A 84 -7.42 -1.37 -8.30
CA ASN A 84 -8.27 -2.54 -8.52
C ASN A 84 -9.61 -2.45 -7.76
N ASN A 85 -9.67 -1.66 -6.69
CA ASN A 85 -10.87 -1.48 -5.88
C ASN A 85 -10.86 -0.10 -5.21
N SER A 86 -11.68 0.82 -5.74
CA SER A 86 -11.77 2.20 -5.28
C SER A 86 -12.27 2.32 -3.83
N SER A 87 -12.99 1.33 -3.29
CA SER A 87 -13.38 1.34 -1.87
C SER A 87 -12.17 1.42 -0.92
N PHE A 88 -11.01 0.90 -1.32
CA PHE A 88 -9.78 1.00 -0.52
C PHE A 88 -9.19 2.40 -0.53
N THR A 89 -9.31 3.15 -1.63
CA THR A 89 -8.87 4.55 -1.64
C THR A 89 -9.83 5.44 -0.86
N LEU A 90 -11.13 5.15 -0.92
CA LEU A 90 -12.12 5.80 -0.05
C LEU A 90 -11.84 5.52 1.43
N ALA A 91 -11.60 4.27 1.81
CA ALA A 91 -11.24 3.92 3.18
C ALA A 91 -9.95 4.64 3.62
N ALA A 92 -8.92 4.70 2.76
CA ALA A 92 -7.69 5.42 3.09
C ALA A 92 -7.93 6.92 3.34
N LEU A 93 -8.83 7.55 2.57
CA LEU A 93 -9.25 8.93 2.81
C LEU A 93 -9.98 9.08 4.15
N GLN A 94 -10.89 8.16 4.49
CA GLN A 94 -11.56 8.13 5.79
C GLN A 94 -10.59 7.95 6.96
N TYR A 95 -9.50 7.20 6.77
CA TYR A 95 -8.41 7.09 7.72
C TYR A 95 -7.46 8.30 7.72
N GLY A 96 -7.70 9.33 6.90
CA GLY A 96 -6.96 10.60 6.91
C GLY A 96 -5.63 10.56 6.16
N VAL A 97 -5.54 9.83 5.03
CA VAL A 97 -4.29 9.76 4.24
C VAL A 97 -4.03 11.01 3.39
N TYR A 98 -5.04 11.84 3.13
CA TYR A 98 -5.02 12.87 2.08
C TYR A 98 -3.85 13.86 2.20
N GLU A 99 -3.74 14.57 3.32
CA GLU A 99 -2.70 15.59 3.53
C GLU A 99 -1.28 15.00 3.44
N HIS A 100 -1.12 13.75 3.87
CA HIS A 100 0.15 13.04 3.84
C HIS A 100 0.51 12.59 2.42
N LEU A 101 -0.48 12.22 1.58
CA LEU A 101 -0.23 11.98 0.15
C LEU A 101 0.15 13.26 -0.58
N VAL A 102 -0.48 14.40 -0.24
CA VAL A 102 -0.10 15.71 -0.80
C VAL A 102 1.34 16.06 -0.41
N GLU A 103 1.73 15.82 0.84
CA GLU A 103 3.11 16.01 1.30
C GLU A 103 4.10 15.11 0.52
N VAL A 104 3.79 13.81 0.37
CA VAL A 104 4.63 12.87 -0.41
C VAL A 104 4.72 13.29 -1.88
N ALA A 105 3.62 13.78 -2.46
CA ALA A 105 3.58 14.28 -3.84
C ALA A 105 4.44 15.53 -4.05
N ARG A 106 4.62 16.36 -3.02
CA ARG A 106 5.41 17.59 -3.07
C ARG A 106 6.89 17.39 -2.72
N CYS A 107 7.17 16.57 -1.70
CA CYS A 107 8.48 16.51 -1.05
C CYS A 107 9.16 15.14 -1.15
N GLY A 108 8.47 14.11 -1.66
CA GLY A 108 9.02 12.77 -1.78
C GLY A 108 10.11 12.63 -2.85
N THR A 109 10.68 11.43 -2.98
CA THR A 109 11.56 11.08 -4.12
C THR A 109 10.79 11.16 -5.44
N ASN A 110 11.48 11.28 -6.59
CA ASN A 110 10.82 11.22 -7.91
C ASN A 110 9.91 10.01 -8.10
N ARG A 111 10.20 8.88 -7.43
CA ARG A 111 9.36 7.68 -7.48
C ARG A 111 8.16 7.80 -6.54
N ALA A 112 8.35 8.31 -5.33
CA ALA A 112 7.27 8.56 -4.37
C ALA A 112 6.27 9.60 -4.90
N GLN A 113 6.76 10.71 -5.45
CA GLN A 113 5.92 11.77 -6.01
C GLN A 113 5.03 11.23 -7.13
N ARG A 114 5.59 10.46 -8.08
CA ARG A 114 4.81 9.85 -9.17
C ARG A 114 3.68 8.97 -8.64
N LYS A 115 3.97 8.11 -7.67
CA LYS A 115 2.97 7.19 -7.08
C LYS A 115 1.88 7.94 -6.31
N ALA A 116 2.26 8.91 -5.49
CA ALA A 116 1.32 9.73 -4.74
C ALA A 116 0.41 10.54 -5.68
N ASN A 117 0.98 11.16 -6.72
CA ASN A 117 0.21 11.87 -7.73
C ASN A 117 -0.74 10.92 -8.49
N SER A 118 -0.31 9.72 -8.88
CA SER A 118 -1.20 8.73 -9.50
C SER A 118 -2.35 8.32 -8.58
N LEU A 119 -2.09 8.16 -7.27
CA LEU A 119 -3.12 7.81 -6.29
C LEU A 119 -4.12 8.94 -6.08
N LEU A 120 -3.65 10.19 -5.94
CA LEU A 120 -4.50 11.37 -5.84
C LEU A 120 -5.35 11.56 -7.10
N GLN A 121 -4.76 11.42 -8.28
CA GLN A 121 -5.51 11.47 -9.55
C GLN A 121 -6.58 10.38 -9.63
N HIS A 122 -6.28 9.16 -9.16
CA HIS A 122 -7.27 8.09 -9.12
C HIS A 122 -8.41 8.40 -8.14
N MET A 123 -8.11 8.93 -6.95
CA MET A 123 -9.12 9.37 -5.98
C MET A 123 -10.03 10.47 -6.56
N SER A 124 -9.47 11.45 -7.28
CA SER A 124 -10.23 12.50 -7.97
C SER A 124 -11.11 11.93 -9.08
N LYS A 125 -10.58 11.01 -9.90
CA LYS A 125 -11.37 10.31 -10.94
C LYS A 125 -12.53 9.46 -10.40
N CYS A 126 -12.40 8.98 -9.16
CA CYS A 126 -13.47 8.29 -8.46
C CYS A 126 -14.41 9.26 -7.71
N GLU A 127 -14.25 10.58 -7.88
CA GLU A 127 -15.03 11.62 -7.20
C GLU A 127 -14.93 11.56 -5.65
N HIS A 128 -13.89 10.93 -5.12
CA HIS A 128 -13.67 10.84 -3.66
C HIS A 128 -13.06 12.12 -3.08
N ILE A 129 -12.43 12.93 -3.93
CA ILE A 129 -11.85 14.24 -3.61
C ILE A 129 -12.12 15.18 -4.79
N PRO A 130 -12.21 16.50 -4.53
CA PRO A 130 -12.34 17.50 -5.60
C PRO A 130 -11.13 17.51 -6.55
#